data_AF-A0A926D2Z5-F1
#
_entry.id   AF-A0A926D2Z5-F1
#
_cell.length_a   1.000
_cell.length_b   1.000
_cell.length_c   1.000
_cell.angle_alpha   90.00
_cell.angle_beta   90.00
_cell.angle_gamma   90.00
#
_symmetry.space_group_name_H-M   'P 1'
#
loop_
_entity.id
_entity.type
_entity.pdbx_description
1 polymer ?
#
loop_
_entity_poly.entity_id
_entity_poly.type
_entity_poly.pdbx_seq_one_letter_code
_entity_poly.pdbx_strand_id
1 'polypeptide(L)'
;MDLLKEEFFVGVLSRNMIKSVEKWFYRYPEAMKDLCEVRQNILKAYENCGPVAISDPTFGRAAELAGEDAHEWMMVIQEVLDHFEGTGKDRLLRMVYFQDRTEVYVCSELFIERRTFYAWKNEVVLYAAFLAVQRGILAFPDSRLHQRSRQLHQDTGTLRV
;
A
#
# COMPACT_ATOMS: atom_id res chain seq x y z
N MET A 1 -9.97 33.12 2.39
CA MET A 1 -9.98 32.31 1.16
C MET A 1 -8.94 31.21 1.32
N ASP A 2 -9.29 30.08 1.96
CA ASP A 2 -8.39 28.90 2.05
C ASP A 2 -9.19 27.65 2.46
N LEU A 3 -10.37 27.47 1.86
CA LEU A 3 -11.18 26.25 2.00
C LEU A 3 -11.20 25.40 0.71
N LEU A 4 -10.58 25.88 -0.37
CA LEU A 4 -10.55 25.20 -1.66
C LEU A 4 -9.36 24.23 -1.84
N LYS A 5 -8.39 24.22 -0.93
CA LYS A 5 -7.28 23.26 -0.97
C LYS A 5 -7.60 21.95 -0.25
N GLU A 6 -8.53 21.95 0.70
CA GLU A 6 -8.93 20.74 1.43
C GLU A 6 -9.92 19.86 0.63
N GLU A 7 -10.76 20.45 -0.23
CA GLU A 7 -11.73 19.68 -1.04
C GLU A 7 -11.16 19.11 -2.35
N PHE A 8 -10.12 19.72 -2.92
CA PHE A 8 -9.67 19.33 -4.27
C PHE A 8 -8.88 18.02 -4.30
N PHE A 9 -8.22 17.64 -3.20
CA PHE A 9 -7.29 16.51 -3.21
C PHE A 9 -7.95 15.18 -2.80
N VAL A 10 -8.90 15.22 -1.86
CA VAL A 10 -9.77 14.07 -1.52
C VAL A 10 -10.73 13.74 -2.67
N GLY A 11 -10.99 14.70 -3.57
CA GLY A 11 -11.86 14.51 -4.75
C GLY A 11 -11.32 13.54 -5.81
N VAL A 12 -10.02 13.24 -5.83
CA VAL A 12 -9.41 12.35 -6.84
C VAL A 12 -9.61 10.87 -6.49
N LEU A 13 -9.57 10.52 -5.20
CA LEU A 13 -9.75 9.15 -4.75
C LEU A 13 -11.19 8.89 -4.36
N SER A 14 -11.77 7.82 -4.90
CA SER A 14 -13.09 7.40 -4.44
C SER A 14 -13.04 6.97 -2.97
N ARG A 15 -14.13 7.19 -2.24
CA ARG A 15 -14.26 6.77 -0.83
C ARG A 15 -13.97 5.27 -0.64
N ASN A 16 -14.26 4.46 -1.65
CA ASN A 16 -13.99 3.04 -1.64
C ASN A 16 -12.50 2.73 -1.77
N MET A 17 -11.75 3.47 -2.60
CA MET A 17 -10.30 3.32 -2.71
C MET A 17 -9.60 3.66 -1.39
N ILE A 18 -9.98 4.77 -0.76
CA ILE A 18 -9.45 5.18 0.55
C ILE A 18 -9.66 4.07 1.58
N LYS A 19 -10.89 3.54 1.68
CA LYS A 19 -11.22 2.44 2.59
C LYS A 19 -10.40 1.18 2.31
N SER A 20 -10.18 0.84 1.04
CA SER A 20 -9.35 -0.31 0.66
C SER A 20 -7.91 -0.14 1.11
N VAL A 21 -7.31 1.03 0.84
CA VAL A 21 -5.95 1.37 1.26
C VAL A 21 -5.82 1.30 2.78
N GLU A 22 -6.70 1.99 3.51
CA GLU A 22 -6.66 2.02 4.98
C GLU A 22 -6.87 0.62 5.59
N LYS A 23 -7.76 -0.19 5.01
CA LYS A 23 -7.96 -1.58 5.45
C LYS A 23 -6.67 -2.38 5.38
N TRP A 24 -5.86 -2.21 4.33
CA TRP A 24 -4.58 -2.91 4.20
C TRP A 24 -3.53 -2.38 5.17
N PHE A 25 -3.48 -1.08 5.44
CA PHE A 25 -2.62 -0.53 6.48
C PHE A 25 -2.93 -1.11 7.87
N TYR A 26 -4.21 -1.25 8.23
CA TYR A 26 -4.61 -1.88 9.50
C TYR A 26 -4.27 -3.37 9.59
N ARG A 27 -4.32 -4.09 8.46
CA ARG A 27 -3.98 -5.53 8.40
C ARG A 27 -2.48 -5.80 8.34
N TYR A 28 -1.66 -4.82 7.97
CA TYR A 28 -0.24 -5.01 7.74
C TYR A 28 0.55 -5.54 8.95
N PRO A 29 0.34 -5.07 10.19
CA PRO A 29 1.08 -5.61 11.35
C PRO A 29 0.83 -7.09 11.59
N GLU A 30 -0.42 -7.53 11.43
CA GLU A 30 -0.81 -8.94 11.54
C GLU A 30 -0.18 -9.75 10.41
N ALA A 31 -0.32 -9.26 9.18
CA ALA A 31 0.24 -9.92 8.01
C ALA A 31 1.79 -10.00 8.06
N MET A 32 2.45 -8.99 8.63
CA MET A 32 3.91 -8.97 8.85
C MET A 32 4.34 -9.92 9.97
N LYS A 33 3.50 -10.12 11.00
CA LYS A 33 3.74 -11.11 12.05
C LYS A 33 3.66 -12.53 11.48
N ASP A 34 2.65 -12.80 10.66
CA ASP A 34 2.48 -14.08 9.96
C ASP A 34 3.67 -14.34 9.01
N LEU A 35 4.11 -13.32 8.27
CA LEU A 35 5.33 -13.32 7.46
C LEU A 35 6.60 -13.64 8.28
N CYS A 36 6.77 -12.99 9.42
CA CYS A 36 7.90 -13.21 10.32
C CYS A 36 7.89 -14.62 10.92
N GLU A 37 6.72 -15.15 11.24
CA GLU A 37 6.55 -16.51 11.77
C GLU A 37 6.83 -17.55 10.68
N VAL A 38 6.31 -17.36 9.46
CA VAL A 38 6.66 -18.16 8.29
C VAL A 38 8.15 -18.09 8.00
N ARG A 39 8.76 -16.90 8.05
CA ARG A 39 10.22 -16.71 7.89
C ARG A 39 11.01 -17.46 8.96
N GLN A 40 10.61 -17.39 10.22
CA GLN A 40 11.27 -18.11 11.31
C GLN A 40 11.10 -19.62 11.17
N ASN A 41 9.93 -20.10 10.75
CA ASN A 41 9.70 -21.52 10.49
C ASN A 41 10.53 -22.03 9.31
N ILE A 42 10.65 -21.23 8.26
CA ILE A 42 11.52 -21.49 7.12
C ILE A 42 12.99 -21.49 7.57
N LEU A 43 13.46 -20.50 8.34
CA LEU A 43 14.83 -20.44 8.88
C LEU A 43 15.14 -21.63 9.80
N LYS A 44 14.22 -22.01 10.69
CA LYS A 44 14.34 -23.22 11.52
C LYS A 44 14.35 -24.50 10.69
N ALA A 45 13.64 -24.53 9.56
CA ALA A 45 13.74 -25.62 8.58
C ALA A 45 15.10 -25.61 7.84
N TYR A 46 15.67 -24.43 7.55
CA TYR A 46 17.01 -24.24 6.98
C TYR A 46 18.14 -24.61 7.95
N GLU A 47 17.97 -24.50 9.27
CA GLU A 47 18.97 -25.01 10.24
C GLU A 47 19.18 -26.54 10.13
N ASN A 48 18.22 -27.26 9.55
CA ASN A 48 18.34 -28.70 9.27
C ASN A 48 18.92 -29.03 7.89
N CYS A 49 19.08 -28.05 6.99
CA CYS A 49 19.53 -28.22 5.61
C CYS A 49 20.45 -27.05 5.23
N GLY A 50 21.78 -27.27 5.23
CA GLY A 50 22.86 -26.26 5.17
C GLY A 50 22.81 -25.12 4.13
N PRO A 51 23.81 -24.23 4.12
CA PRO A 51 23.67 -22.85 3.63
C PRO A 51 23.58 -22.75 2.10
N VAL A 52 22.56 -22.05 1.60
CA VAL A 52 22.40 -21.62 0.21
C VAL A 52 22.18 -20.10 0.17
N ALA A 53 22.77 -19.43 -0.82
CA ALA A 53 22.76 -17.97 -0.97
C ALA A 53 21.34 -17.38 -1.00
N ILE A 54 21.07 -16.41 -0.12
CA ILE A 54 19.74 -15.82 0.09
C ILE A 54 19.64 -14.51 -0.71
N SER A 55 19.05 -14.57 -1.91
CA SER A 55 18.38 -13.41 -2.51
C SER A 55 16.93 -13.43 -2.04
N ASP A 56 16.55 -12.49 -1.15
CA ASP A 56 15.36 -12.55 -0.26
C ASP A 56 14.09 -13.12 -0.93
N PRO A 57 13.88 -14.46 -0.92
CA PRO A 57 12.72 -15.12 -1.54
C PRO A 57 11.53 -15.11 -0.57
N THR A 58 11.72 -14.51 0.61
CA THR A 58 10.86 -14.61 1.79
C THR A 58 9.60 -13.76 1.66
N PHE A 59 9.70 -12.65 0.94
CA PHE A 59 8.57 -11.78 0.66
C PHE A 59 7.63 -12.38 -0.41
N GLY A 60 8.18 -13.13 -1.37
CA GLY A 60 7.40 -13.81 -2.42
C GLY A 60 6.57 -14.99 -1.91
N ARG A 61 7.12 -15.80 -0.99
CA ARG A 61 6.47 -17.06 -0.56
C ARG A 61 5.26 -16.87 0.37
N ALA A 62 5.26 -15.87 1.22
CA ALA A 62 4.14 -15.60 2.13
C ALA A 62 2.99 -14.86 1.45
N ALA A 63 3.30 -14.14 0.38
CA ALA A 63 2.34 -13.61 -0.57
C ALA A 63 1.63 -14.70 -1.37
N GLU A 64 2.36 -15.73 -1.78
CA GLU A 64 1.83 -16.91 -2.46
C GLU A 64 0.74 -17.63 -1.62
N LEU A 65 0.83 -17.56 -0.28
CA LEU A 65 -0.16 -18.09 0.65
C LEU A 65 -1.38 -17.17 0.91
N ALA A 66 -1.25 -15.87 0.65
CA ALA A 66 -2.29 -14.86 0.94
C ALA A 66 -3.07 -14.39 -0.30
N GLY A 67 -2.67 -14.84 -1.50
CA GLY A 67 -3.21 -14.43 -2.80
C GLY A 67 -2.39 -13.31 -3.44
N GLU A 68 -2.37 -13.24 -4.79
CA GLU A 68 -1.57 -12.28 -5.57
C GLU A 68 -1.77 -10.81 -5.12
N ASP A 69 -3.01 -10.43 -4.81
CA ASP A 69 -3.34 -9.09 -4.34
C ASP A 69 -2.64 -8.75 -3.01
N ALA A 70 -2.53 -9.70 -2.09
CA ALA A 70 -1.94 -9.47 -0.77
C ALA A 70 -0.44 -9.15 -0.88
N HIS A 71 0.27 -9.79 -1.80
CA HIS A 71 1.68 -9.50 -2.10
C HIS A 71 1.87 -8.05 -2.50
N GLU A 72 1.10 -7.63 -3.50
CA GLU A 72 1.25 -6.32 -4.09
C GLU A 72 0.87 -5.24 -3.08
N TRP A 73 -0.15 -5.49 -2.24
CA TRP A 73 -0.48 -4.60 -1.12
C TRP A 73 0.64 -4.49 -0.09
N MET A 74 1.31 -5.59 0.24
CA MET A 74 2.46 -5.55 1.14
C MET A 74 3.61 -4.75 0.51
N MET A 75 3.87 -4.89 -0.80
CA MET A 75 4.90 -4.11 -1.49
C MET A 75 4.58 -2.63 -1.46
N VAL A 76 3.31 -2.27 -1.72
CA VAL A 76 2.84 -0.88 -1.61
C VAL A 76 3.12 -0.32 -0.23
N ILE A 77 2.76 -1.05 0.83
CA ILE A 77 2.94 -0.56 2.20
C ILE A 77 4.43 -0.44 2.55
N GLN A 78 5.27 -1.39 2.13
CA GLN A 78 6.71 -1.29 2.34
C GLN A 78 7.29 -0.05 1.65
N GLU A 79 6.93 0.18 0.40
CA GLU A 79 7.39 1.33 -0.38
C GLU A 79 6.88 2.66 0.22
N VAL A 80 5.68 2.69 0.80
CA VAL A 80 5.18 3.84 1.57
C VAL A 80 6.02 4.08 2.83
N LEU A 81 6.35 3.03 3.58
CA LEU A 81 7.18 3.15 4.78
C LEU A 81 8.58 3.67 4.45
N ASP A 82 9.18 3.15 3.38
CA ASP A 82 10.50 3.56 2.91
C ASP A 82 10.48 5.01 2.41
N HIS A 83 9.43 5.41 1.66
CA HIS A 83 9.29 6.77 1.14
C HIS A 83 9.19 7.83 2.26
N PHE A 84 8.47 7.51 3.35
CA PHE A 84 8.25 8.45 4.46
C PHE A 84 9.24 8.28 5.61
N GLU A 85 10.24 7.41 5.49
CA GLU A 85 11.23 7.17 6.53
C GLU A 85 11.94 8.47 6.95
N GLY A 86 12.00 8.73 8.25
CA GLY A 86 12.66 9.91 8.80
C GLY A 86 11.92 11.24 8.59
N THR A 87 10.74 11.24 7.96
CA THR A 87 9.95 12.46 7.72
C THR A 87 8.99 12.82 8.86
N GLY A 88 8.85 11.95 9.87
CA GLY A 88 7.84 12.06 10.94
C GLY A 88 6.48 11.47 10.55
N LYS A 89 6.18 11.37 9.25
CA LYS A 89 4.98 10.69 8.74
C LYS A 89 5.07 9.18 8.90
N ASP A 90 6.28 8.62 8.95
CA ASP A 90 6.56 7.23 9.34
C ASP A 90 6.09 6.93 10.77
N ARG A 91 6.32 7.84 11.71
CA ARG A 91 5.80 7.72 13.08
C ARG A 91 4.29 7.84 13.11
N LEU A 92 3.71 8.79 12.39
CA LEU A 92 2.25 8.91 12.26
C LEU A 92 1.63 7.61 11.74
N LEU A 93 2.18 7.05 10.66
CA LEU A 93 1.76 5.77 10.07
C LEU A 93 1.73 4.65 11.12
N ARG A 94 2.84 4.46 11.84
CA ARG A 94 2.96 3.42 12.86
C ARG A 94 1.96 3.62 14.00
N MET A 95 1.80 4.85 14.48
CA MET A 95 0.87 5.13 15.59
C MET A 95 -0.59 4.94 15.17
N VAL A 96 -0.98 5.46 14.02
CA VAL A 96 -2.37 5.41 13.55
C VAL A 96 -2.77 4.01 13.13
N TYR A 97 -1.98 3.36 12.28
CA TYR A 97 -2.39 2.11 11.66
C TYR A 97 -1.88 0.86 12.36
N PHE A 98 -0.72 0.92 13.03
CA PHE A 98 -0.12 -0.28 13.64
C PHE A 98 -0.34 -0.38 15.14
N GLN A 99 -0.60 0.74 15.80
CA GLN A 99 -0.83 0.81 17.25
C GLN A 99 -2.27 1.26 17.61
N ASP A 100 -3.08 1.53 16.58
CA ASP A 100 -4.48 1.98 16.70
C ASP A 100 -4.63 3.17 17.66
N ARG A 101 -3.71 4.14 17.57
CA ARG A 101 -3.74 5.34 18.41
C ARG A 101 -4.75 6.36 17.86
N THR A 102 -5.45 7.01 18.79
CA THR A 102 -6.43 8.05 18.45
C THR A 102 -5.74 9.32 17.96
N GLU A 103 -6.45 10.09 17.12
CA GLU A 103 -6.00 11.39 16.58
C GLU A 103 -5.42 12.30 17.68
N VAL A 104 -6.14 12.47 18.78
CA VAL A 104 -5.75 13.34 19.89
C VAL A 104 -4.40 12.91 20.49
N TYR A 105 -4.21 11.60 20.67
CA TYR A 105 -2.96 11.05 21.19
C TYR A 105 -1.80 11.27 20.22
N VAL A 106 -2.01 11.02 18.93
CA VAL A 106 -0.98 11.20 17.89
C VAL A 106 -0.58 12.66 17.76
N CYS A 107 -1.54 13.59 17.76
CA CYS A 107 -1.27 15.03 17.72
C CYS A 107 -0.43 15.49 18.92
N SER A 108 -0.75 14.98 20.11
CA SER A 108 0.00 15.29 21.34
C SER A 108 1.42 14.74 21.29
N GLU A 109 1.60 13.50 20.86
CA GLU A 109 2.92 12.83 20.85
C GLU A 109 3.85 13.38 19.78
N LEU A 110 3.31 13.71 18.61
CA LEU A 110 4.09 14.26 17.50
C LEU A 110 4.23 15.78 17.56
N PHE A 111 3.61 16.45 18.54
CA PHE A 111 3.56 17.90 18.68
C PHE A 111 3.05 18.58 17.40
N ILE A 112 2.00 18.03 16.79
CA ILE A 112 1.39 18.55 15.56
C ILE A 112 -0.04 19.02 15.78
N GLU A 113 -0.46 19.98 14.97
CA GLU A 113 -1.85 20.39 14.93
C GLU A 113 -2.73 19.34 14.23
N ARG A 114 -4.01 19.33 14.60
CA ARG A 114 -5.03 18.46 13.99
C ARG A 114 -5.11 18.58 12.47
N ARG A 115 -4.96 19.80 11.94
CA ARG A 115 -4.91 20.03 10.48
C ARG A 115 -3.72 19.29 9.84
N THR A 116 -2.55 19.39 10.45
CA THR A 116 -1.33 18.70 10.00
C THR A 116 -1.49 17.20 10.05
N PHE A 117 -2.13 16.66 11.10
CA PHE A 117 -2.46 15.24 11.19
C PHE A 117 -3.27 14.76 9.97
N TYR A 118 -4.38 15.43 9.64
CA TYR A 118 -5.19 15.02 8.49
C TYR A 118 -4.48 15.25 7.15
N ALA A 119 -3.69 16.33 7.03
CA ALA A 119 -2.91 16.58 5.83
C ALA A 119 -1.89 15.46 5.58
N TRP A 120 -1.12 15.08 6.61
CA TRP A 120 -0.15 13.99 6.53
C TRP A 120 -0.81 12.64 6.27
N LYS A 121 -1.92 12.36 6.96
CA LYS A 121 -2.69 11.14 6.73
C LYS A 121 -3.18 11.04 5.28
N ASN A 122 -3.70 12.14 4.73
CA ASN A 122 -4.18 12.18 3.35
C ASN A 122 -3.04 11.99 2.34
N GLU A 123 -1.89 12.59 2.58
CA GLU A 123 -0.70 12.44 1.73
C GLU A 123 -0.20 11.00 1.69
N VAL A 124 -0.17 10.33 2.85
CA VAL A 124 0.20 8.92 2.97
C VAL A 124 -0.78 8.02 2.20
N VAL A 125 -2.09 8.18 2.45
CA VAL A 125 -3.14 7.37 1.79
C VAL A 125 -3.11 7.60 0.28
N LEU A 126 -2.88 8.83 -0.15
CA LEU A 126 -2.76 9.17 -1.55
C LEU A 126 -1.58 8.47 -2.20
N TYR A 127 -0.39 8.58 -1.59
CA TYR A 127 0.81 7.97 -2.13
C TYR A 127 0.65 6.44 -2.26
N ALA A 128 0.08 5.81 -1.23
CA ALA A 128 -0.26 4.39 -1.27
C ALA A 128 -1.25 4.04 -2.39
N ALA A 129 -2.30 4.85 -2.57
CA ALA A 129 -3.27 4.65 -3.64
C ALA A 129 -2.63 4.78 -5.03
N PHE A 130 -1.72 5.74 -5.20
CA PHE A 130 -0.98 5.91 -6.46
C PHE A 130 -0.13 4.68 -6.78
N LEU A 131 0.64 4.17 -5.82
CA LEU A 131 1.42 2.95 -5.99
C LEU A 131 0.54 1.73 -6.30
N ALA A 132 -0.60 1.59 -5.60
CA ALA A 132 -1.53 0.51 -5.84
C ALA A 132 -2.17 0.58 -7.24
N VAL A 133 -2.39 1.78 -7.80
CA VAL A 133 -2.82 1.94 -9.19
C VAL A 133 -1.69 1.60 -10.16
N GLN A 134 -0.46 2.05 -9.90
CA GLN A 134 0.70 1.75 -10.74
C GLN A 134 0.95 0.23 -10.86
N ARG A 135 0.66 -0.50 -9.79
CA ARG A 135 0.75 -1.97 -9.72
C ARG A 135 -0.49 -2.70 -10.26
N GLY A 136 -1.53 -1.96 -10.63
CA GLY A 136 -2.77 -2.53 -11.18
C GLY A 136 -3.71 -3.16 -10.15
N ILE A 137 -3.44 -3.00 -8.85
CA ILE A 137 -4.28 -3.53 -7.75
C ILE A 137 -5.53 -2.67 -7.56
N LEU A 138 -5.41 -1.37 -7.79
CA LEU A 138 -6.52 -0.43 -7.80
C LEU A 138 -6.74 0.11 -9.22
N ALA A 139 -8.01 0.27 -9.59
CA ALA A 139 -8.41 0.97 -10.80
C ALA A 139 -9.06 2.30 -10.46
N PHE A 140 -8.75 3.35 -11.21
CA PHE A 140 -9.51 4.59 -11.13
C PHE A 140 -10.95 4.37 -11.63
N PRO A 141 -11.96 4.98 -11.00
CA PRO A 141 -13.37 4.81 -11.37
C PRO A 141 -13.70 5.20 -12.82
N ASP A 142 -12.84 5.97 -13.50
CA ASP A 142 -13.05 6.42 -14.87
C ASP A 142 -11.91 5.98 -15.81
N SER A 143 -11.65 4.68 -15.84
CA SER A 143 -10.71 4.06 -16.78
C SER A 143 -11.30 3.84 -18.18
N ARG A 144 -12.12 4.77 -18.69
CA ARG A 144 -12.62 4.73 -20.09
C ARG A 144 -11.51 4.85 -21.13
N LEU A 145 -10.29 5.21 -20.71
CA LEU A 145 -9.12 5.31 -21.57
C LEU A 145 -8.33 3.99 -21.70
N HIS A 146 -8.53 3.01 -20.82
CA HIS A 146 -7.75 1.75 -20.86
C HIS A 146 -8.42 0.59 -21.61
N GLN A 147 -9.70 0.70 -21.98
CA GLN A 147 -10.34 -0.31 -22.83
C GLN A 147 -10.03 -0.14 -24.33
N ARG A 148 -9.58 1.04 -24.79
CA ARG A 148 -9.32 1.29 -26.22
C ARG A 148 -7.99 0.72 -26.74
N SER A 149 -6.99 0.53 -25.88
CA SER A 149 -5.67 0.00 -26.31
C SER A 149 -5.66 -1.53 -26.48
N ARG A 150 -6.57 -2.27 -25.84
CA ARG A 150 -6.71 -3.72 -26.07
C ARG A 150 -7.60 -4.06 -27.28
N GLN A 151 -8.53 -3.19 -27.67
CA GLN A 151 -9.39 -3.42 -28.84
C GLN A 151 -8.63 -3.20 -30.17
N LEU A 152 -7.69 -2.25 -30.25
CA LEU A 152 -6.99 -1.91 -31.50
C LEU A 152 -6.00 -2.97 -32.01
N HIS A 153 -5.58 -3.90 -31.16
CA HIS A 153 -4.73 -5.04 -31.55
C HIS A 153 -5.51 -6.27 -32.03
N GLN A 154 -6.84 -6.28 -31.92
CA GLN A 154 -7.68 -7.36 -32.48
C GLN A 154 -8.19 -7.03 -33.89
N ASP A 155 -8.35 -5.75 -34.24
CA ASP A 155 -8.93 -5.35 -35.53
C ASP A 155 -7.91 -5.23 -36.68
N THR A 156 -6.60 -5.29 -36.41
CA THR A 156 -5.55 -5.24 -37.45
C THR A 156 -5.22 -6.60 -38.07
N GLY A 157 -5.89 -7.68 -37.64
CA GLY A 157 -5.66 -9.05 -38.09
C GLY A 157 -6.57 -9.57 -39.22
N THR A 158 -7.53 -8.79 -39.73
CA THR A 158 -8.48 -9.27 -40.76
C THR A 158 -8.54 -8.33 -41.96
N LEU A 159 -7.43 -8.19 -42.66
CA LEU A 159 -7.43 -7.89 -44.09
C LEU A 159 -6.63 -8.99 -44.79
N ARG A 160 -7.30 -10.12 -45.03
CA ARG A 160 -6.87 -11.06 -46.07
C ARG A 160 -7.59 -10.69 -47.37
N VAL A 161 -6.74 -10.55 -48.38
CA VAL A 161 -6.98 -10.32 -49.82
C VAL A 161 -8.04 -11.27 -50.38
#